data_AF-A0A2E2R0X8-F1
#
_entry.id   AF-A0A2E2R0X8-F1
#
_cell.length_a   1.000
_cell.length_b   1.000
_cell.length_c   1.000
_cell.angle_alpha   90.00
_cell.angle_beta   90.00
_cell.angle_gamma   90.00
#
_symmetry.space_group_name_H-M   'P 1'
#
loop_
_entity.id
_entity.type
_entity.pdbx_description
1 polymer ?
#
loop_
_entity_poly.entity_id
_entity_poly.type
_entity_poly.pdbx_seq_one_letter_code
_entity_poly.pdbx_strand_id
1 'polypeptide(L)'
;MAHIQFLNASTSVQFVSEYSKSVLIDIMHRAGVASILITSTARTPADQARIMYDNIERYGVAHQKLLYGKYGDRVIDEYSKHKAKNHRKEFIVSMMKAKIIALDPSKVSNHVADPTKLNVIDIAPSSIQPSLRQRFVEAVKGEGRVSKYLGPPSDPAYHLEIPQPGKS
;
A
#
# COMPACT_ATOMS: atom_id res chain seq x y z
N MET A 1 -18.69 -0.54 18.54
CA MET A 1 -18.58 0.25 17.30
C MET A 1 -17.28 -0.15 16.60
N ALA A 2 -17.29 -0.34 15.28
CA ALA A 2 -16.08 -0.61 14.51
C ALA A 2 -15.15 0.61 14.53
N HIS A 3 -13.84 0.40 14.76
CA HIS A 3 -12.87 1.48 14.90
C HIS A 3 -11.69 1.32 13.93
N ILE A 4 -11.53 2.28 13.01
CA ILE A 4 -10.44 2.33 12.03
C ILE A 4 -9.34 3.26 12.57
N GLN A 5 -8.16 2.70 12.79
CA GLN A 5 -6.97 3.42 13.22
C GLN A 5 -6.05 3.69 12.04
N PHE A 6 -5.25 4.75 12.12
CA PHE A 6 -4.24 5.10 11.13
C PHE A 6 -2.90 5.24 11.82
N LEU A 7 -1.87 4.55 11.31
CA LEU A 7 -0.51 4.66 11.84
C LEU A 7 0.00 6.11 11.80
N ASN A 8 -0.35 6.86 10.74
CA ASN A 8 0.00 8.26 10.56
C ASN A 8 -1.27 9.10 10.30
N ALA A 9 -2.11 9.26 11.32
CA ALA A 9 -3.43 9.87 11.18
C ALA A 9 -3.40 11.29 10.58
N SER A 10 -2.41 12.11 10.95
CA SER A 10 -2.27 13.51 10.51
C SER A 10 -2.09 13.68 8.99
N THR A 11 -1.62 12.64 8.30
CA THR A 11 -1.33 12.70 6.86
C THR A 11 -2.13 11.70 6.04
N SER A 12 -2.64 10.63 6.66
CA SER A 12 -3.22 9.48 5.93
C SER A 12 -4.74 9.49 5.88
N VAL A 13 -5.42 10.05 6.89
CA VAL A 13 -6.89 9.98 7.00
C VAL A 13 -7.59 10.63 5.80
N GLN A 14 -7.04 11.74 5.30
CA GLN A 14 -7.61 12.49 4.18
C GLN A 14 -7.61 11.73 2.84
N PHE A 15 -6.79 10.67 2.71
CA PHE A 15 -6.67 9.89 1.49
C PHE A 15 -7.61 8.67 1.47
N VAL A 16 -8.29 8.38 2.57
CA VAL A 16 -9.29 7.32 2.64
C VAL A 16 -10.67 7.96 2.66
N SER A 17 -11.43 7.75 1.59
CA SER A 17 -12.76 8.33 1.43
C SER A 17 -13.76 7.76 2.44
N GLU A 18 -14.85 8.49 2.67
CA GLU A 18 -15.97 7.98 3.48
C GLU A 18 -16.59 6.71 2.89
N TYR A 19 -16.57 6.57 1.56
CA TYR A 19 -17.00 5.36 0.88
C TYR A 19 -16.09 4.17 1.24
N SER A 20 -14.78 4.32 1.17
CA SER A 20 -13.85 3.27 1.58
C SER A 20 -13.98 2.93 3.06
N LYS A 21 -14.20 3.93 3.93
CA LYS A 21 -14.45 3.70 5.36
C LYS A 21 -15.72 2.87 5.58
N SER A 22 -16.81 3.15 4.87
CA SER A 22 -18.04 2.36 5.01
C SER A 22 -17.86 0.92 4.54
N VAL A 23 -17.14 0.71 3.42
CA VAL A 23 -16.76 -0.64 2.94
C VAL A 23 -15.97 -1.40 4.02
N LEU A 24 -14.96 -0.76 4.62
CA LEU A 24 -14.16 -1.37 5.69
C LEU A 24 -14.99 -1.69 6.93
N ILE A 25 -15.91 -0.80 7.33
CA ILE A 25 -16.81 -1.02 8.46
C ILE A 25 -17.72 -2.23 8.20
N ASP A 26 -18.25 -2.38 6.99
CA ASP A 26 -19.09 -3.52 6.62
C ASP A 26 -18.30 -4.84 6.68
N ILE A 27 -17.06 -4.85 6.17
CA ILE A 27 -16.15 -6.00 6.27
C ILE A 27 -15.88 -6.34 7.74
N MET A 28 -15.58 -5.32 8.56
CA MET A 28 -15.32 -5.48 9.99
C MET A 28 -16.52 -6.11 10.71
N HIS A 29 -17.74 -5.63 10.43
CA HIS A 29 -18.96 -6.18 11.02
C HIS A 29 -19.19 -7.64 10.63
N ARG A 30 -19.05 -7.99 9.35
CA ARG A 30 -19.19 -9.40 8.89
C ARG A 30 -18.16 -10.33 9.53
N ALA A 31 -16.94 -9.83 9.68
CA ALA A 31 -15.83 -10.58 10.29
C ALA A 31 -15.89 -10.63 11.83
N GLY A 32 -16.73 -9.81 12.48
CA GLY A 32 -16.73 -9.63 13.93
C GLY A 32 -15.47 -8.92 14.46
N VAL A 33 -14.78 -8.15 13.62
CA VAL A 33 -13.56 -7.42 13.97
C VAL A 33 -13.92 -6.04 14.51
N ALA A 34 -13.52 -5.74 15.74
CA ALA A 34 -13.83 -4.45 16.38
C ALA A 34 -12.90 -3.31 15.94
N SER A 35 -11.63 -3.61 15.62
CA SER A 35 -10.67 -2.58 15.21
C SER A 35 -9.65 -3.10 14.19
N ILE A 36 -9.22 -2.20 13.31
CA ILE A 36 -8.14 -2.40 12.35
C ILE A 36 -7.15 -1.23 12.40
N LEU A 37 -5.90 -1.47 12.03
CA LEU A 37 -4.88 -0.44 11.84
C LEU A 37 -4.46 -0.35 10.37
N ILE A 38 -4.78 0.77 9.74
CA ILE A 38 -4.28 1.13 8.42
C ILE A 38 -2.84 1.64 8.57
N THR A 39 -1.89 0.94 7.97
CA THR A 39 -0.46 1.29 8.01
C THR A 39 -0.02 2.08 6.80
N SER A 40 -0.73 1.96 5.68
CA SER A 40 -0.48 2.74 4.47
C SER A 40 -1.74 2.97 3.66
N THR A 41 -1.76 4.10 2.95
CA THR A 41 -2.80 4.47 1.98
C THR A 41 -2.16 5.12 0.75
N ALA A 42 -2.80 6.10 0.10
CA ALA A 42 -2.19 6.88 -0.97
C ALA A 42 -0.86 7.51 -0.55
N ARG A 43 0.09 7.55 -1.48
CA ARG A 43 1.47 8.01 -1.31
C ARG A 43 1.80 9.00 -2.40
N THR A 44 2.70 9.94 -2.10
CA THR A 44 3.35 10.71 -3.18
C THR A 44 4.43 9.85 -3.87
N PRO A 45 4.86 10.20 -5.09
CA PRO A 45 6.02 9.54 -5.71
C PRO A 45 7.29 9.62 -4.85
N ALA A 46 7.44 10.69 -4.04
CA ALA A 46 8.57 10.84 -3.12
C ALA A 46 8.50 9.83 -1.97
N ASP A 47 7.31 9.66 -1.37
CA ASP A 47 7.09 8.66 -0.32
C ASP A 47 7.31 7.24 -0.84
N GLN A 48 6.81 6.95 -2.05
CA GLN A 48 7.02 5.65 -2.68
C GLN A 48 8.51 5.37 -2.91
N ALA A 49 9.28 6.34 -3.40
CA ALA A 49 10.73 6.20 -3.58
C ALA A 49 11.44 5.92 -2.24
N ARG A 50 11.08 6.66 -1.18
CA ARG A 50 11.65 6.47 0.16
C ARG A 50 11.34 5.09 0.72
N ILE A 51 10.09 4.64 0.60
CA ILE A 51 9.66 3.32 1.09
C ILE A 51 10.38 2.21 0.31
N MET A 52 10.48 2.33 -1.02
CA MET A 52 11.23 1.39 -1.83
C MET A 52 12.69 1.33 -1.40
N TYR A 53 13.34 2.48 -1.19
CA TYR A 53 14.71 2.54 -0.68
C TYR A 53 14.85 1.82 0.67
N ASP A 54 14.01 2.16 1.64
CA ASP A 54 14.08 1.61 3.00
C ASP A 54 13.82 0.08 2.98
N ASN A 55 12.91 -0.40 2.14
CA ASN A 55 12.65 -1.82 1.95
C ASN A 55 13.81 -2.55 1.27
N ILE A 56 14.48 -1.94 0.30
CA ILE A 56 15.67 -2.53 -0.35
C ILE A 56 16.81 -2.64 0.67
N GLU A 57 17.05 -1.62 1.49
CA GLU A 57 18.09 -1.69 2.54
C GLU A 57 17.79 -2.78 3.57
N ARG A 58 16.50 -3.01 3.87
CA ARG A 58 16.09 -3.99 4.89
C ARG A 58 16.06 -5.43 4.38
N TYR A 59 15.60 -5.65 3.15
CA TYR A 59 15.30 -6.99 2.63
C TYR A 59 16.15 -7.40 1.42
N GLY A 60 16.88 -6.45 0.84
CA GLY A 60 17.73 -6.66 -0.33
C GLY A 60 17.01 -6.52 -1.67
N VAL A 61 17.81 -6.26 -2.71
CA VAL A 61 17.35 -6.03 -4.09
C VAL A 61 16.56 -7.22 -4.64
N ALA A 62 17.07 -8.44 -4.49
CA ALA A 62 16.43 -9.64 -5.02
C ALA A 62 15.03 -9.84 -4.46
N HIS A 63 14.85 -9.65 -3.15
CA HIS A 63 13.55 -9.74 -2.50
C HIS A 63 12.56 -8.70 -3.05
N GLN A 64 13.00 -7.45 -3.23
CA GLN A 64 12.11 -6.38 -3.70
C GLN A 64 11.72 -6.55 -5.18
N LYS A 65 12.58 -7.12 -6.03
CA LYS A 65 12.24 -7.40 -7.43
C LYS A 65 11.12 -8.43 -7.60
N LEU A 66 10.98 -9.36 -6.64
CA LEU A 66 9.87 -10.31 -6.63
C LEU A 66 8.51 -9.65 -6.36
N LEU A 67 8.49 -8.47 -5.75
CA LEU A 67 7.26 -7.78 -5.34
C LEU A 67 6.80 -6.72 -6.35
N TYR A 68 7.72 -5.92 -6.88
CA TYR A 68 7.36 -4.71 -7.64
C TYR A 68 7.17 -4.93 -9.14
N GLY A 69 7.60 -6.07 -9.67
CA GLY A 69 7.50 -6.41 -11.09
C GLY A 69 8.20 -5.43 -12.03
N LYS A 70 7.98 -5.58 -13.34
CA LYS A 70 8.80 -4.95 -14.38
C LYS A 70 8.99 -3.43 -14.28
N TYR A 71 8.01 -2.69 -13.76
CA TYR A 71 8.12 -1.23 -13.65
C TYR A 71 8.88 -0.81 -12.41
N GLY A 72 8.59 -1.41 -11.25
CA GLY A 72 9.35 -1.09 -10.05
C GLY A 72 10.75 -1.69 -10.06
N ASP A 73 11.00 -2.78 -10.79
CA ASP A 73 12.36 -3.29 -11.05
C ASP A 73 13.26 -2.21 -11.68
N ARG A 74 12.72 -1.42 -12.61
CA ARG A 74 13.44 -0.30 -13.23
C ARG A 74 13.75 0.83 -12.24
N VAL A 75 12.96 0.97 -11.18
CA VAL A 75 13.22 1.92 -10.07
C VAL A 75 14.29 1.34 -9.14
N ILE A 76 14.22 0.04 -8.84
CA ILE A 76 15.23 -0.70 -8.07
C ILE A 76 16.59 -0.66 -8.80
N ASP A 77 16.61 -0.69 -10.13
CA ASP A 77 17.83 -0.57 -10.91
C ASP A 77 18.51 0.80 -10.73
N GLU A 78 17.76 1.89 -10.59
CA GLU A 78 18.35 3.21 -10.25
C GLU A 78 18.94 3.20 -8.84
N TYR A 79 18.31 2.51 -7.88
CA TYR A 79 18.92 2.27 -6.57
C TYR A 79 20.27 1.57 -6.72
N SER A 80 20.32 0.42 -7.40
CA SER A 80 21.54 -0.39 -7.53
C SER A 80 22.66 0.38 -8.23
N LYS A 81 22.33 1.07 -9.32
CA LYS A 81 23.26 1.90 -10.09
C LYS A 81 23.91 3.01 -9.26
N HIS A 82 23.12 3.69 -8.43
CA HIS A 82 23.63 4.82 -7.64
C HIS A 82 24.27 4.39 -6.32
N LYS A 83 23.80 3.29 -5.71
CA LYS A 83 24.45 2.67 -4.55
C LYS A 83 25.86 2.17 -4.90
N ALA A 84 26.05 1.55 -6.06
CA ALA A 84 27.36 1.11 -6.56
C ALA A 84 28.37 2.26 -6.74
N LYS A 85 27.88 3.50 -6.87
CA LYS A 85 28.70 4.72 -6.96
C LYS A 85 28.91 5.42 -5.62
N ASN A 86 28.51 4.80 -4.51
CA ASN A 86 28.56 5.38 -3.16
C ASN A 86 27.84 6.72 -3.03
N HIS A 87 26.78 6.95 -3.82
CA HIS A 87 25.96 8.15 -3.67
C HIS A 87 25.19 8.12 -2.33
N ARG A 88 24.90 9.29 -1.78
CA ARG A 88 24.14 9.44 -0.53
C ARG A 88 22.66 9.08 -0.73
N LYS A 89 22.01 8.69 0.36
CA LYS A 89 20.59 8.26 0.39
C LYS A 89 19.67 9.26 -0.31
N GLU A 90 19.83 10.55 -0.03
CA GLU A 90 18.96 11.62 -0.55
C GLU A 90 19.02 11.68 -2.08
N PHE A 91 20.22 11.52 -2.64
CA PHE A 91 20.42 11.47 -4.09
C PHE A 91 19.83 10.19 -4.69
N ILE A 92 20.02 9.04 -4.06
CA ILE A 92 19.46 7.77 -4.56
C ILE A 92 17.92 7.86 -4.59
N VAL A 93 17.30 8.31 -3.51
CA VAL A 93 15.84 8.49 -3.41
C VAL A 93 15.33 9.49 -4.45
N SER A 94 16.05 10.59 -4.73
CA SER A 94 15.64 11.54 -5.76
C SER A 94 15.66 10.94 -7.16
N MET A 95 16.66 10.12 -7.47
CA MET A 95 16.74 9.39 -8.76
C MET A 95 15.67 8.32 -8.88
N MET A 96 15.37 7.59 -7.80
CA MET A 96 14.25 6.65 -7.76
C MET A 96 12.91 7.37 -7.98
N LYS A 97 12.68 8.51 -7.31
CA LYS A 97 11.48 9.34 -7.51
C LYS A 97 11.36 9.80 -8.96
N ALA A 98 12.45 10.31 -9.56
CA ALA A 98 12.44 10.75 -10.95
C ALA A 98 12.06 9.60 -11.89
N LYS A 99 12.56 8.38 -11.61
CA LYS A 99 12.17 7.18 -12.36
C LYS A 99 10.69 6.85 -12.20
N ILE A 100 10.15 6.89 -10.99
CA ILE A 100 8.72 6.64 -10.72
C ILE A 100 7.85 7.57 -11.56
N ILE A 101 8.17 8.87 -11.56
CA ILE A 101 7.43 9.87 -12.35
C ILE A 101 7.53 9.56 -13.86
N ALA A 102 8.74 9.27 -14.36
CA ALA A 102 8.97 9.00 -15.77
C ALA A 102 8.29 7.71 -16.27
N LEU A 103 8.03 6.74 -15.39
CA LEU A 103 7.41 5.45 -15.74
C LEU A 103 5.88 5.46 -15.69
N ASP A 104 5.27 6.58 -15.31
CA ASP A 104 3.91 6.68 -14.77
C ASP A 104 3.84 6.04 -13.37
N PRO A 105 3.63 6.84 -12.30
CA PRO A 105 3.62 6.35 -10.92
C PRO A 105 2.63 5.21 -10.68
N SER A 106 1.48 5.23 -11.36
CA SER A 106 0.44 4.21 -11.22
C SER A 106 0.91 2.83 -11.70
N LYS A 107 1.88 2.77 -12.61
CA LYS A 107 2.47 1.52 -13.09
C LYS A 107 3.50 0.92 -12.14
N VAL A 108 4.06 1.73 -11.25
CA VAL A 108 5.04 1.28 -10.24
C VAL A 108 4.33 0.80 -8.98
N SER A 109 3.31 1.53 -8.53
CA SER A 109 2.52 1.14 -7.37
C SER A 109 1.16 1.83 -7.39
N ASN A 110 0.11 1.06 -7.11
CA ASN A 110 -1.25 1.60 -7.00
C ASN A 110 -1.40 2.57 -5.80
N HIS A 111 -0.51 2.53 -4.79
CA HIS A 111 -0.51 3.57 -3.74
C HIS A 111 -0.21 4.97 -4.28
N VAL A 112 0.41 5.10 -5.45
CA VAL A 112 0.69 6.40 -6.08
C VAL A 112 -0.35 6.72 -7.18
N ALA A 113 -1.39 5.89 -7.30
CA ALA A 113 -2.52 6.17 -8.19
C ALA A 113 -3.38 7.32 -7.63
N ASP A 114 -4.28 7.83 -8.47
CA ASP A 114 -5.23 8.87 -8.10
C ASP A 114 -6.21 8.37 -7.01
N PRO A 115 -6.13 8.89 -5.76
CA PRO A 115 -6.99 8.43 -4.68
C PRO A 115 -8.46 8.78 -4.89
N THR A 116 -8.78 9.70 -5.80
CA THR A 116 -10.18 10.01 -6.14
C THR A 116 -10.82 8.94 -7.02
N LYS A 117 -10.02 8.04 -7.62
CA LYS A 117 -10.47 6.94 -8.47
C LYS A 117 -10.26 5.58 -7.82
N LEU A 118 -9.19 5.42 -7.05
CA LEU A 118 -8.84 4.16 -6.40
C LEU A 118 -8.24 4.43 -5.02
N ASN A 119 -8.90 3.98 -3.95
CA ASN A 119 -8.27 3.93 -2.64
C ASN A 119 -7.53 2.61 -2.48
N VAL A 120 -6.24 2.70 -2.19
CA VAL A 120 -5.39 1.54 -1.89
C VAL A 120 -5.04 1.61 -0.42
N ILE A 121 -5.31 0.53 0.32
CA ILE A 121 -5.27 0.51 1.78
C ILE A 121 -4.52 -0.73 2.24
N ASP A 122 -3.46 -0.53 3.02
CA ASP A 122 -2.76 -1.61 3.71
C ASP A 122 -3.19 -1.65 5.17
N ILE A 123 -3.71 -2.80 5.60
CA ILE A 123 -4.09 -3.06 6.99
C ILE A 123 -3.08 -4.01 7.60
N ALA A 124 -2.60 -3.72 8.81
CA ALA A 124 -1.72 -4.61 9.55
C ALA A 124 -2.47 -5.89 10.00
N PRO A 125 -2.07 -7.10 9.55
CA PRO A 125 -2.69 -8.34 10.03
C PRO A 125 -2.57 -8.51 11.54
N SER A 126 -1.50 -7.95 12.14
CA SER A 126 -1.27 -7.95 13.58
C SER A 126 -2.28 -7.14 14.38
N SER A 127 -3.00 -6.18 13.79
CA SER A 127 -4.06 -5.44 14.49
C SER A 127 -5.35 -6.25 14.64
N ILE A 128 -5.46 -7.38 13.96
CA ILE A 128 -6.62 -8.27 14.01
C ILE A 128 -6.26 -9.50 14.85
N GLN A 129 -7.13 -9.84 15.80
CA GLN A 129 -6.99 -11.04 16.63
C GLN A 129 -6.80 -12.28 15.76
N PRO A 130 -5.84 -13.17 16.06
CA PRO A 130 -5.56 -14.34 15.22
C PRO A 130 -6.79 -15.18 14.87
N SER A 131 -7.71 -15.39 15.82
CA SER A 131 -8.96 -16.14 15.64
C SER A 131 -9.95 -15.51 14.66
N LEU A 132 -9.81 -14.21 14.37
CA LEU A 132 -10.70 -13.47 13.47
C LEU A 132 -10.10 -13.22 12.09
N ARG A 133 -8.80 -13.48 11.90
CA ARG A 133 -8.09 -13.18 10.64
C ARG A 133 -8.70 -13.89 9.44
N GLN A 134 -9.01 -15.19 9.59
CA GLN A 134 -9.61 -15.97 8.51
C GLN A 134 -10.97 -15.40 8.10
N ARG A 135 -11.83 -15.08 9.09
CA ARG A 135 -13.14 -14.44 8.85
C ARG A 135 -13.01 -13.07 8.21
N PHE A 136 -11.99 -12.30 8.58
CA PHE A 136 -11.69 -11.01 7.95
C PHE A 136 -11.33 -11.18 6.48
N VAL A 137 -10.44 -12.12 6.16
CA VAL A 137 -10.05 -12.41 4.76
C VAL A 137 -11.25 -12.88 3.94
N GLU A 138 -12.09 -13.76 4.49
CA GLU A 138 -13.32 -14.20 3.84
C GLU A 138 -14.30 -13.04 3.58
N ALA A 139 -14.47 -12.15 4.57
CA ALA A 139 -15.30 -10.96 4.42
C ALA A 139 -14.77 -9.99 3.37
N VAL A 140 -13.44 -9.79 3.28
CA VAL A 140 -12.81 -8.97 2.24
C VAL A 140 -13.03 -9.60 0.86
N LYS A 141 -12.78 -10.90 0.71
CA LYS A 141 -12.93 -11.61 -0.58
C LYS A 141 -14.38 -11.68 -1.04
N GLY A 142 -15.34 -11.69 -0.11
CA GLY A 142 -16.78 -11.66 -0.40
C GLY A 142 -17.35 -10.25 -0.58
N GLU A 143 -16.54 -9.20 -0.46
CA GLU A 143 -16.99 -7.81 -0.60
C GLU A 143 -16.82 -7.33 -2.04
N GLY A 144 -17.92 -7.28 -2.80
CA GLY A 144 -17.89 -6.91 -4.23
C GLY A 144 -17.41 -5.49 -4.52
N ARG A 145 -17.33 -4.61 -3.51
CA ARG A 145 -16.77 -3.25 -3.64
C ARG A 145 -15.23 -3.22 -3.57
N VAL A 146 -14.59 -4.33 -3.20
CA VAL A 146 -13.12 -4.49 -3.21
C VAL A 146 -12.73 -5.14 -4.55
N SER A 147 -12.00 -4.42 -5.40
CA SER A 147 -11.59 -4.95 -6.71
C SER A 147 -10.38 -5.88 -6.63
N LYS A 148 -9.55 -5.71 -5.60
CA LYS A 148 -8.36 -6.53 -5.40
C LYS A 148 -7.99 -6.66 -3.94
N TYR A 149 -7.56 -7.87 -3.59
CA TYR A 149 -6.99 -8.19 -2.29
C TYR A 149 -5.67 -8.94 -2.48
N LEU A 150 -4.63 -8.52 -1.76
CA LEU A 150 -3.39 -9.29 -1.57
C LEU A 150 -3.13 -9.43 -0.06
N GLY A 151 -2.60 -10.57 0.35
CA GLY A 151 -2.36 -10.85 1.77
C GLY A 151 -1.25 -11.88 1.99
N PRO A 152 -0.91 -12.18 3.26
CA PRO A 152 0.16 -13.11 3.58
C PRO A 152 -0.11 -14.52 3.01
N PRO A 153 0.93 -15.23 2.54
CA PRO A 153 2.35 -14.85 2.59
C PRO A 153 2.82 -13.95 1.43
N SER A 154 1.98 -13.69 0.43
CA SER A 154 2.38 -12.96 -0.78
C SER A 154 2.57 -11.46 -0.54
N ASP A 155 1.76 -10.88 0.35
CA ASP A 155 1.91 -9.51 0.84
C ASP A 155 1.94 -9.52 2.38
N PRO A 156 2.89 -8.86 3.04
CA PRO A 156 2.92 -8.82 4.51
C PRO A 156 1.73 -8.07 5.13
N ALA A 157 1.06 -7.19 4.38
CA ALA A 157 -0.15 -6.50 4.78
C ALA A 157 -1.40 -7.18 4.23
N TYR A 158 -2.57 -6.77 4.70
CA TYR A 158 -3.80 -6.94 3.94
C TYR A 158 -3.96 -5.72 3.03
N HIS A 159 -3.54 -5.86 1.78
CA HIS A 159 -3.63 -4.84 0.74
C HIS A 159 -4.99 -4.93 0.07
N LEU A 160 -5.77 -3.86 0.12
CA LEU A 160 -7.09 -3.74 -0.48
C LEU A 160 -7.09 -2.61 -1.51
N GLU A 161 -7.70 -2.85 -2.66
CA GLU A 161 -7.99 -1.81 -3.66
C GLU A 161 -9.50 -1.63 -3.77
N ILE A 162 -9.96 -0.40 -3.51
CA ILE A 162 -11.38 -0.03 -3.48
C ILE A 162 -11.60 1.05 -4.55
N PRO A 163 -12.19 0.70 -5.70
CA PRO A 163 -12.58 1.68 -6.71
C PRO A 163 -13.56 2.68 -6.12
N GLN A 164 -13.34 3.96 -6.40
CA GLN A 164 -14.20 5.02 -5.89
C GLN A 164 -15.40 5.20 -6.83
N PRO A 165 -16.64 5.28 -6.30
CA PRO A 165 -17.78 5.64 -7.11
C PRO A 165 -17.50 7.03 -7.65
N GLY A 166 -17.42 7.16 -8.98
CA GLY A 166 -17.04 8.41 -9.61
C GLY A 166 -17.92 9.55 -9.10
N LYS A 167 -17.29 10.65 -8.67
CA LYS A 167 -17.94 11.94 -8.92
C LYS A 167 -17.81 12.13 -10.42
N SER A 168 -18.86 11.75 -11.15
CA SER A 168 -19.11 12.23 -12.51
C SER A 168 -19.00 13.75 -12.55
#